data_AF-A0A524E4A7-F1
#
_entry.id   AF-A0A524E4A7-F1
#
_cell.length_a   1.000
_cell.length_b   1.000
_cell.length_c   1.000
_cell.angle_alpha   90.00
_cell.angle_beta   90.00
_cell.angle_gamma   90.00
#
_symmetry.space_group_name_H-M   'P 1'
#
loop_
_entity.id
_entity.type
_entity.pdbx_description
1 polymer ?
#
loop_
_entity_poly.entity_id
_entity_poly.type
_entity_poly.pdbx_seq_one_letter_code
_entity_poly.pdbx_strand_id
1 'polypeptide(L)'
;MVDVLVIAGSKSDSKIVDKATEVLDDLSITYDLAYASAHREPNVVKEIVEQTDAHVIIAIAGLAAALPGVVASLTERPVIGVPVSAALGGLDALLSIAQMPKGVPVATVGIDNGQNAAHLAARILGIQQRPRLKAPSSYAEAGVDESQVSDGLRVLGNYVRQSFEHGRVMQDYGHYANAVQVSEDLCIALSTDGVGSKMLVAEMAGKYDTVGFDCVAMNVNDLVSVGMLPIGFVDYLAAEEPLPEDILHQIGQSLLSACRLSGIPILGGETAILPDMIKGASGIGIDLAGAAVGLGHPSELIDGSNVENGDAILGVSSNGIHSNGFTLARKVIFAQMKIDDEFPWGTKVSDELLRPTRIYVPHLRALREKGVKLHGIAHITGSGFKKILRLKAARFRITSFPEIEPVFSYLQEIGQIEWKEMFSTFNMSVGLVVIVPSEEKEAALRVLSELDESYDLGFVEEADRGSVVIEPYEVELE
;
A
#
# COMPACT_ATOMS: atom_id res chain seq x y z
N MET A 1 -11.31 36.45 0.18
CA MET A 1 -11.09 36.45 -1.27
C MET A 1 -11.77 35.21 -1.76
N VAL A 2 -12.79 35.39 -2.59
CA VAL A 2 -13.62 34.29 -3.07
C VAL A 2 -13.08 33.83 -4.43
N ASP A 3 -13.10 32.54 -4.71
CA ASP A 3 -12.57 32.03 -5.99
C ASP A 3 -13.64 32.10 -7.09
N VAL A 4 -14.88 31.70 -6.76
CA VAL A 4 -15.99 31.58 -7.71
C VAL A 4 -17.23 32.34 -7.22
N LEU A 5 -17.86 33.13 -8.10
CA LEU A 5 -19.22 33.62 -7.88
C LEU A 5 -20.21 32.71 -8.62
N VAL A 6 -21.16 32.11 -7.89
CA VAL A 6 -22.30 31.40 -8.50
C VAL A 6 -23.51 32.34 -8.47
N ILE A 7 -24.01 32.72 -9.63
CA ILE A 7 -25.20 33.57 -9.77
C ILE A 7 -26.29 32.87 -10.59
N ALA A 8 -27.49 32.74 -10.01
CA ALA A 8 -28.63 32.12 -10.67
C ALA A 8 -29.77 33.13 -10.92
N GLY A 9 -30.46 32.98 -12.06
CA GLY A 9 -31.55 33.89 -12.46
C GLY A 9 -32.81 33.76 -11.60
N SER A 10 -32.97 32.64 -10.89
CA SER A 10 -34.14 32.32 -10.08
C SER A 10 -33.80 31.29 -9.01
N LYS A 11 -34.48 31.36 -7.86
CA LYS A 11 -34.40 30.32 -6.82
C LYS A 11 -34.97 28.96 -7.27
N SER A 12 -35.77 28.93 -8.33
CA SER A 12 -36.23 27.68 -8.96
C SER A 12 -35.07 26.82 -9.48
N ASP A 13 -33.92 27.44 -9.74
CA ASP A 13 -32.77 26.78 -10.36
C ASP A 13 -31.79 26.23 -9.30
N SER A 14 -32.21 26.19 -8.02
CA SER A 14 -31.38 25.77 -6.89
C SER A 14 -30.76 24.39 -7.10
N LYS A 15 -31.48 23.45 -7.72
CA LYS A 15 -30.94 22.11 -8.00
C LYS A 15 -29.69 22.13 -8.89
N ILE A 16 -29.54 23.14 -9.74
CA ILE A 16 -28.37 23.29 -10.63
C ILE A 16 -27.26 24.04 -9.90
N VAL A 17 -27.63 24.99 -9.03
CA VAL A 17 -26.71 25.64 -8.09
C VAL A 17 -26.08 24.57 -7.18
N ASP A 18 -26.88 23.72 -6.54
CA ASP A 18 -26.44 22.67 -5.63
C ASP A 18 -25.42 21.73 -6.30
N LYS A 19 -25.70 21.33 -7.55
CA LYS A 19 -24.78 20.53 -8.36
C LYS A 19 -23.44 21.22 -8.63
N ALA A 20 -23.43 22.54 -8.79
CA ALA A 20 -22.20 23.29 -9.00
C ALA A 20 -21.44 23.43 -7.67
N THR A 21 -22.13 23.81 -6.59
CA THR A 21 -21.52 24.05 -5.28
C THR A 21 -20.99 22.78 -4.64
N GLU A 22 -21.68 21.64 -4.76
CA GLU A 22 -21.19 20.33 -4.28
C GLU A 22 -19.80 20.00 -4.88
N VAL A 23 -19.60 20.25 -6.17
CA VAL A 23 -18.31 20.05 -6.84
C VAL A 23 -17.27 21.10 -6.42
N LEU A 24 -17.69 22.35 -6.17
CA LEU A 24 -16.77 23.38 -5.65
C LEU A 24 -16.29 23.04 -4.24
N ASP A 25 -17.18 22.54 -3.37
CA ASP A 25 -16.87 22.05 -2.03
C ASP A 25 -15.90 20.87 -2.09
N ASP A 26 -16.17 19.87 -2.94
CA ASP A 26 -15.30 18.71 -3.16
C ASP A 26 -13.88 19.12 -3.60
N LEU A 27 -13.78 20.20 -4.37
CA LEU A 27 -12.51 20.75 -4.86
C LEU A 27 -11.89 21.77 -3.89
N SER A 28 -12.52 22.04 -2.74
CA SER A 28 -12.11 23.05 -1.76
C SER A 28 -11.96 24.45 -2.37
N ILE A 29 -12.86 24.80 -3.28
CA ILE A 29 -12.91 26.11 -3.96
C ILE A 29 -13.89 27.01 -3.22
N THR A 30 -13.43 28.19 -2.78
CA THR A 30 -14.31 29.12 -2.07
C THR A 30 -15.29 29.78 -3.04
N TYR A 31 -16.56 29.91 -2.64
CA TYR A 31 -17.56 30.54 -3.51
C TYR A 31 -18.57 31.40 -2.77
N ASP A 32 -19.11 32.39 -3.48
CA ASP A 32 -20.26 33.18 -3.10
C ASP A 32 -21.48 32.79 -3.93
N LEU A 33 -22.66 32.89 -3.33
CA LEU A 33 -23.93 32.55 -3.99
C LEU A 33 -24.86 33.76 -4.04
N ALA A 34 -25.37 34.05 -5.24
CA ALA A 34 -26.35 35.10 -5.47
C ALA A 34 -27.52 34.64 -6.34
N TYR A 35 -28.67 35.27 -6.15
CA TYR A 35 -29.85 35.09 -6.99
C TYR A 35 -30.34 36.44 -7.48
N ALA A 36 -30.30 36.68 -8.80
CA ALA A 36 -30.78 37.90 -9.39
C ALA A 36 -31.18 37.69 -10.86
N SER A 37 -32.35 38.18 -11.26
CA SER A 37 -32.83 38.03 -12.63
C SER A 37 -32.34 39.16 -13.52
N ALA A 38 -31.64 38.83 -14.62
CA ALA A 38 -31.20 39.83 -15.60
C ALA A 38 -32.35 40.62 -16.26
N HIS A 39 -33.58 40.07 -16.27
CA HIS A 39 -34.74 40.74 -16.84
C HIS A 39 -35.53 41.58 -15.83
N ARG A 40 -35.62 41.13 -14.58
CA ARG A 40 -36.41 41.82 -13.53
C ARG A 40 -35.56 42.80 -12.72
N GLU A 41 -34.29 42.48 -12.53
CA GLU A 41 -33.41 43.12 -11.55
C GLU A 41 -32.02 43.44 -12.16
N PRO A 42 -31.94 44.12 -13.33
CA PRO A 42 -30.67 44.33 -14.03
C PRO A 42 -29.64 45.14 -13.22
N ASN A 43 -30.10 46.12 -12.41
CA ASN A 43 -29.22 46.90 -11.55
C ASN A 43 -28.63 46.06 -10.42
N VAL A 44 -29.36 45.08 -9.91
CA VAL A 44 -28.90 44.17 -8.84
C VAL A 44 -27.84 43.22 -9.40
N VAL A 45 -28.07 42.66 -10.59
CA VAL A 45 -27.06 41.85 -11.29
C VAL A 45 -25.77 42.65 -11.50
N LYS A 46 -25.91 43.91 -11.93
CA LYS A 46 -24.76 44.80 -12.11
C LYS A 46 -24.00 45.03 -10.82
N GLU A 47 -24.71 45.34 -9.74
CA GLU A 47 -24.09 45.57 -8.43
C GLU A 47 -23.32 44.33 -7.94
N ILE A 48 -23.92 43.13 -8.04
CA ILE A 48 -23.27 41.87 -7.65
C ILE A 48 -21.97 41.64 -8.44
N VAL A 49 -22.00 41.85 -9.76
CA VAL A 49 -20.85 41.58 -10.65
C VAL A 49 -19.74 42.63 -10.48
N GLU A 50 -20.07 43.89 -10.22
CA GLU A 50 -19.09 44.95 -9.99
C GLU A 50 -18.45 44.86 -8.60
N GLN A 51 -19.17 44.36 -7.59
CA GLN A 51 -18.69 44.27 -6.21
C GLN A 51 -17.94 42.97 -5.89
N THR A 52 -18.17 41.88 -6.64
CA THR A 52 -17.50 40.60 -6.38
C THR A 52 -15.99 40.70 -6.61
N ASP A 53 -15.21 40.05 -5.74
CA ASP A 53 -13.77 39.84 -5.90
C ASP A 53 -13.46 38.46 -6.52
N ALA A 54 -14.48 37.67 -6.89
CA ALA A 54 -14.33 36.36 -7.50
C ALA A 54 -13.49 36.39 -8.78
N HIS A 55 -12.73 35.31 -9.01
CA HIS A 55 -11.88 35.18 -10.19
C HIS A 55 -12.63 34.59 -11.39
N VAL A 56 -13.64 33.73 -11.14
CA VAL A 56 -14.48 33.11 -12.17
C VAL A 56 -15.95 33.25 -11.77
N ILE A 57 -16.85 33.44 -12.75
CA ILE A 57 -18.29 33.56 -12.50
C ILE A 57 -19.06 32.44 -13.21
N ILE A 58 -19.86 31.69 -12.46
CA ILE A 58 -20.80 30.70 -12.97
C ILE A 58 -22.19 31.33 -13.00
N ALA A 59 -22.76 31.52 -14.18
CA ALA A 59 -24.07 32.09 -14.39
C ALA A 59 -25.08 31.01 -14.85
N ILE A 60 -26.12 30.79 -14.05
CA ILE A 60 -27.12 29.73 -14.25
C ILE A 60 -28.45 30.37 -14.67
N ALA A 61 -28.98 30.01 -15.84
CA ALA A 61 -30.25 30.54 -16.31
C ALA A 61 -30.99 29.63 -17.31
N GLY A 62 -32.31 29.62 -17.23
CA GLY A 62 -33.20 29.00 -18.21
C GLY A 62 -33.89 30.01 -19.15
N LEU A 63 -34.76 29.49 -20.03
CA LEU A 63 -35.51 30.25 -21.03
C LEU A 63 -34.58 31.00 -22.01
N ALA A 64 -34.80 32.30 -22.21
CA ALA A 64 -33.91 33.16 -23.01
C ALA A 64 -32.46 33.21 -22.47
N ALA A 65 -32.23 32.77 -21.23
CA ALA A 65 -30.92 32.62 -20.61
C ALA A 65 -29.99 33.84 -20.81
N ALA A 66 -30.55 35.04 -20.63
CA ALA A 66 -29.82 36.29 -20.85
C ALA A 66 -28.77 36.58 -19.76
N LEU A 67 -28.88 35.95 -18.59
CA LEU A 67 -28.03 36.25 -17.43
C LEU A 67 -26.53 36.04 -17.72
N PRO A 68 -26.05 34.89 -18.26
CA PRO A 68 -24.64 34.73 -18.62
C PRO A 68 -24.10 35.81 -19.55
N GLY A 69 -24.88 36.22 -20.56
CA GLY A 69 -24.49 37.29 -21.49
C GLY A 69 -24.44 38.67 -20.82
N VAL A 70 -25.38 38.97 -19.92
CA VAL A 70 -25.37 40.22 -19.14
C VAL A 70 -24.20 40.25 -18.17
N VAL A 71 -23.91 39.14 -17.49
CA VAL A 71 -22.75 39.04 -16.59
C VAL A 71 -21.46 39.26 -17.38
N ALA A 72 -21.30 38.60 -18.53
CA ALA A 72 -20.12 38.72 -19.38
C ALA A 72 -19.94 40.10 -20.02
N SER A 73 -20.98 40.92 -20.14
CA SER A 73 -20.84 42.30 -20.63
C SER A 73 -20.42 43.29 -19.54
N LEU A 74 -20.45 42.87 -18.28
CA LEU A 74 -20.17 43.70 -17.10
C LEU A 74 -18.81 43.38 -16.47
N THR A 75 -18.06 42.41 -17.00
CA THR A 75 -16.80 41.96 -16.41
C THR A 75 -15.83 41.44 -17.48
N GLU A 76 -14.53 41.58 -17.21
CA GLU A 76 -13.45 40.97 -17.99
C GLU A 76 -13.07 39.58 -17.45
N ARG A 77 -13.69 39.15 -16.33
CA ARG A 77 -13.44 37.85 -15.71
C ARG A 77 -14.09 36.74 -16.54
N PRO A 78 -13.53 35.52 -16.54
CA PRO A 78 -14.16 34.38 -17.21
C PRO A 78 -15.57 34.11 -16.69
N VAL A 79 -16.53 34.00 -17.63
CA VAL A 79 -17.93 33.66 -17.33
C VAL A 79 -18.28 32.30 -17.94
N ILE A 80 -18.82 31.42 -17.10
CA ILE A 80 -19.31 30.10 -17.49
C ILE A 80 -20.83 30.12 -17.46
N GLY A 81 -21.47 29.82 -18.58
CA GLY A 81 -22.92 29.78 -18.68
C GLY A 81 -23.47 28.36 -18.54
N VAL A 82 -24.40 28.17 -17.62
CA VAL A 82 -25.12 26.90 -17.41
C VAL A 82 -26.57 27.04 -17.87
N PRO A 83 -26.93 26.48 -19.04
CA PRO A 83 -28.30 26.50 -19.50
C PRO A 83 -29.17 25.59 -18.62
N VAL A 84 -30.32 26.07 -18.18
CA VAL A 84 -31.28 25.30 -17.38
C VAL A 84 -32.42 24.80 -18.26
N SER A 85 -32.80 23.54 -18.09
CA SER A 85 -33.93 22.93 -18.79
C SER A 85 -35.25 23.56 -18.33
N ALA A 86 -35.87 24.34 -19.21
CA ALA A 86 -37.16 24.99 -18.97
C ALA A 86 -38.09 24.80 -20.18
N ALA A 87 -38.12 25.77 -21.11
CA ALA A 87 -38.82 25.61 -22.38
C ALA A 87 -37.95 24.79 -23.36
N LEU A 88 -38.58 24.08 -24.31
CA LEU A 88 -37.88 23.32 -25.36
C LEU A 88 -36.77 22.38 -24.85
N GLY A 89 -36.88 21.87 -23.62
CA GLY A 89 -35.86 21.02 -22.99
C GLY A 89 -34.52 21.70 -22.73
N GLY A 90 -34.47 23.05 -22.68
CA GLY A 90 -33.27 23.84 -22.45
C GLY A 90 -32.43 24.11 -23.70
N LEU A 91 -32.88 23.68 -24.89
CA LEU A 91 -32.18 23.91 -26.15
C LEU A 91 -32.14 25.41 -26.50
N ASP A 92 -33.19 26.14 -26.15
CA ASP A 92 -33.28 27.60 -26.25
C ASP A 92 -32.26 28.31 -25.37
N ALA A 93 -32.11 27.87 -24.11
CA ALA A 93 -31.12 28.38 -23.19
C ALA A 93 -29.70 28.09 -23.69
N LEU A 94 -29.44 26.85 -24.14
CA LEU A 94 -28.14 26.43 -24.66
C LEU A 94 -27.74 27.26 -25.89
N LEU A 95 -28.63 27.37 -26.88
CA LEU A 95 -28.37 28.13 -28.10
C LEU A 95 -28.23 29.63 -27.83
N SER A 96 -28.96 30.17 -26.85
CA SER A 96 -28.81 31.57 -26.42
C SER A 96 -27.42 31.81 -25.86
N ILE A 97 -26.97 31.00 -24.90
CA ILE A 97 -25.66 31.17 -24.25
C ILE A 97 -24.51 30.90 -25.24
N ALA A 98 -24.63 29.89 -26.11
CA ALA A 98 -23.59 29.53 -27.07
C ALA A 98 -23.41 30.54 -28.23
N GLN A 99 -24.42 31.36 -28.54
CA GLN A 99 -24.40 32.30 -29.66
C GLN A 99 -24.16 33.76 -29.24
N MET A 100 -23.43 33.98 -28.15
CA MET A 100 -23.10 35.33 -27.70
C MET A 100 -22.32 36.12 -28.77
N PRO A 101 -22.60 37.43 -28.91
CA PRO A 101 -21.95 38.25 -29.93
C PRO A 101 -20.46 38.45 -29.63
N LYS A 102 -19.71 38.82 -30.67
CA LYS A 102 -18.28 39.17 -30.54
C LYS A 102 -18.08 40.21 -29.44
N GLY A 103 -17.17 39.94 -28.50
CA GLY A 103 -16.85 40.82 -27.37
C GLY A 103 -17.61 40.49 -26.08
N VAL A 104 -18.47 39.47 -26.08
CA VAL A 104 -19.15 38.97 -24.86
C VAL A 104 -18.89 37.46 -24.74
N PRO A 105 -17.67 37.05 -24.36
CA PRO A 105 -17.32 35.63 -24.33
C PRO A 105 -17.99 34.91 -23.15
N VAL A 106 -18.71 33.84 -23.44
CA VAL A 106 -19.25 32.93 -22.42
C VAL A 106 -18.84 31.50 -22.74
N ALA A 107 -18.26 30.80 -21.78
CA ALA A 107 -17.97 29.38 -21.90
C ALA A 107 -19.24 28.58 -21.54
N THR A 108 -19.88 28.00 -22.54
CA THR A 108 -21.15 27.27 -22.35
C THR A 108 -20.92 25.81 -22.02
N VAL A 109 -21.53 25.32 -20.94
CA VAL A 109 -21.58 23.89 -20.61
C VAL A 109 -22.92 23.27 -21.05
N GLY A 110 -23.08 21.96 -20.85
CA GLY A 110 -24.32 21.25 -21.17
C GLY A 110 -25.52 21.71 -20.32
N ILE A 111 -26.72 21.38 -20.78
CA ILE A 111 -27.98 21.68 -20.09
C ILE A 111 -28.01 21.00 -18.71
N ASP A 112 -28.44 21.74 -17.69
CA ASP A 112 -28.51 21.35 -16.27
C ASP A 112 -27.18 20.87 -15.66
N ASN A 113 -26.06 21.22 -16.28
CA ASN A 113 -24.75 20.66 -15.97
C ASN A 113 -23.91 21.60 -15.08
N GLY A 114 -24.40 21.85 -13.87
CA GLY A 114 -23.69 22.63 -12.86
C GLY A 114 -22.33 22.03 -12.48
N GLN A 115 -22.22 20.69 -12.45
CA GLN A 115 -20.97 20.00 -12.16
C GLN A 115 -19.84 20.35 -13.15
N ASN A 116 -20.13 20.30 -14.45
CA ASN A 116 -19.12 20.64 -15.46
C ASN A 116 -18.73 22.11 -15.41
N ALA A 117 -19.65 23.00 -15.00
CA ALA A 117 -19.31 24.40 -14.80
C ALA A 117 -18.30 24.58 -13.66
N ALA A 118 -18.50 23.89 -12.54
CA ALA A 118 -17.55 23.89 -11.42
C ALA A 118 -16.17 23.31 -11.81
N HIS A 119 -16.13 22.17 -12.52
CA HIS A 119 -14.87 21.61 -13.02
C HIS A 119 -14.17 22.52 -14.05
N LEU A 120 -14.93 23.21 -14.91
CA LEU A 120 -14.36 24.17 -15.84
C LEU A 120 -13.82 25.40 -15.10
N ALA A 121 -14.52 25.88 -14.07
CA ALA A 121 -14.04 26.95 -13.20
C ALA A 121 -12.72 26.56 -12.53
N ALA A 122 -12.63 25.35 -11.97
CA ALA A 122 -11.40 24.83 -11.37
C ALA A 122 -10.22 24.82 -12.36
N ARG A 123 -10.47 24.40 -13.62
CA ARG A 123 -9.42 24.42 -14.67
C ARG A 123 -8.98 25.84 -15.03
N ILE A 124 -9.92 26.79 -15.09
CA ILE A 124 -9.61 28.21 -15.35
C ILE A 124 -8.77 28.79 -14.20
N LEU A 125 -9.07 28.43 -12.96
CA LEU A 125 -8.31 28.79 -11.77
C LEU A 125 -6.93 28.09 -11.67
N GLY A 126 -6.62 27.18 -12.60
CA GLY A 126 -5.37 26.41 -12.57
C GLY A 126 -5.33 25.34 -11.48
N ILE A 127 -6.47 24.98 -10.89
CA ILE A 127 -6.59 23.95 -9.86
C ILE A 127 -6.49 22.57 -10.55
N GLN A 128 -5.27 22.04 -10.57
CA GLN A 128 -4.99 20.69 -11.06
C GLN A 128 -5.23 19.66 -9.95
N GLN A 129 -6.48 19.25 -9.71
CA GLN A 129 -6.73 18.00 -8.99
C GLN A 129 -7.07 16.90 -9.99
N ARG A 130 -6.20 15.88 -10.07
CA ARG A 130 -6.61 14.57 -10.59
C ARG A 130 -7.77 14.12 -9.68
N PRO A 131 -8.87 13.55 -10.22
CA PRO A 131 -9.87 12.96 -9.36
C PRO A 131 -9.14 12.00 -8.41
N ARG A 132 -9.29 12.18 -7.09
CA ARG A 132 -8.78 11.23 -6.11
C ARG A 132 -9.37 9.88 -6.50
N LEU A 133 -8.54 9.00 -7.06
CA LEU A 133 -8.95 7.62 -7.27
C LEU A 133 -9.32 7.12 -5.87
N LYS A 134 -10.55 6.63 -5.71
CA LYS A 134 -10.97 6.04 -4.43
C LYS A 134 -9.93 4.99 -4.07
N ALA A 135 -9.20 5.23 -2.97
CA ALA A 135 -8.19 4.30 -2.51
C ALA A 135 -8.88 2.96 -2.21
N PRO A 136 -8.30 1.82 -2.60
CA PRO A 136 -8.85 0.52 -2.23
C PRO A 136 -8.76 0.37 -0.70
N SER A 137 -9.81 -0.16 -0.08
CA SER A 137 -9.83 -0.39 1.38
C SER A 137 -9.41 -1.81 1.78
N SER A 138 -9.09 -2.67 0.81
CA SER A 138 -8.61 -4.05 1.04
C SER A 138 -7.62 -4.51 -0.04
N TYR A 139 -6.84 -5.55 0.26
CA TYR A 139 -5.90 -6.18 -0.66
C TYR A 139 -6.62 -6.76 -1.89
N ALA A 140 -7.84 -7.27 -1.70
CA ALA A 140 -8.72 -7.74 -2.77
C ALA A 140 -9.17 -6.60 -3.70
N GLU A 141 -9.61 -5.45 -3.17
CA GLU A 141 -9.91 -4.26 -3.98
C GLU A 141 -8.65 -3.71 -4.68
N ALA A 142 -7.49 -3.90 -4.05
CA ALA A 142 -6.20 -3.62 -4.66
C ALA A 142 -5.82 -4.63 -5.76
N GLY A 143 -6.67 -5.61 -6.07
CA GLY A 143 -6.53 -6.53 -7.20
C GLY A 143 -5.84 -7.85 -6.87
N VAL A 144 -5.65 -8.16 -5.58
CA VAL A 144 -5.07 -9.44 -5.15
C VAL A 144 -6.01 -10.10 -4.14
N ASP A 145 -6.79 -11.06 -4.63
CA ASP A 145 -7.73 -11.83 -3.82
C ASP A 145 -7.03 -13.09 -3.26
N GLU A 146 -6.73 -13.09 -1.94
CA GLU A 146 -6.08 -14.21 -1.26
C GLU A 146 -6.85 -15.52 -1.41
N SER A 147 -8.18 -15.48 -1.54
CA SER A 147 -8.99 -16.71 -1.67
C SER A 147 -8.74 -17.41 -3.00
N GLN A 148 -8.66 -16.65 -4.10
CA GLN A 148 -8.36 -17.18 -5.43
C GLN A 148 -6.92 -17.70 -5.51
N VAL A 149 -5.98 -17.00 -4.88
CA VAL A 149 -4.59 -17.45 -4.77
C VAL A 149 -4.51 -18.76 -3.98
N SER A 150 -5.21 -18.87 -2.86
CA SER A 150 -5.26 -20.07 -2.02
C SER A 150 -5.83 -21.29 -2.75
N ASP A 151 -6.92 -21.11 -3.51
CA ASP A 151 -7.51 -22.19 -4.32
C ASP A 151 -6.54 -22.71 -5.39
N GLY A 152 -5.81 -21.81 -6.07
CA GLY A 152 -4.78 -22.17 -7.03
C GLY A 152 -3.59 -22.90 -6.38
N LEU A 153 -3.12 -22.38 -5.24
CA LEU A 153 -2.02 -22.98 -4.48
C LEU A 153 -2.38 -24.36 -3.93
N ARG A 154 -3.65 -24.64 -3.61
CA ARG A 154 -4.09 -25.98 -3.18
C ARG A 154 -3.84 -27.04 -4.25
N VAL A 155 -4.01 -26.69 -5.54
CA VAL A 155 -3.75 -27.62 -6.65
C VAL A 155 -2.26 -27.95 -6.73
N LEU A 156 -1.39 -26.94 -6.70
CA LEU A 156 0.06 -27.13 -6.72
C LEU A 156 0.56 -27.87 -5.47
N GLY A 157 0.00 -27.55 -4.30
CA GLY A 157 0.34 -28.17 -3.03
C GLY A 157 0.12 -29.68 -3.03
N ASN A 158 -0.85 -30.20 -3.79
CA ASN A 158 -1.04 -31.64 -3.93
C ASN A 158 0.14 -32.32 -4.66
N TYR A 159 0.64 -31.72 -5.74
CA TYR A 159 1.81 -32.24 -6.46
C TYR A 159 3.08 -32.12 -5.62
N VAL A 160 3.23 -31.01 -4.88
CA VAL A 160 4.37 -30.85 -3.95
C VAL A 160 4.37 -31.95 -2.90
N ARG A 161 3.23 -32.20 -2.24
CA ARG A 161 3.11 -33.30 -1.26
C ARG A 161 3.37 -34.68 -1.85
N GLN A 162 2.89 -34.96 -3.07
CA GLN A 162 3.20 -36.21 -3.76
C GLN A 162 4.70 -36.37 -3.97
N SER A 163 5.41 -35.30 -4.37
CA SER A 163 6.86 -35.35 -4.58
C SER A 163 7.67 -35.66 -3.32
N PHE A 164 7.09 -35.48 -2.12
CA PHE A 164 7.76 -35.78 -0.85
C PHE A 164 8.07 -37.27 -0.71
N GLU A 165 7.42 -38.17 -1.46
CA GLU A 165 7.77 -39.59 -1.48
C GLU A 165 9.18 -39.87 -2.03
N HIS A 166 9.77 -38.91 -2.75
CA HIS A 166 11.11 -39.02 -3.34
C HIS A 166 12.23 -38.45 -2.45
N GLY A 167 11.93 -38.06 -1.21
CA GLY A 167 12.92 -37.52 -0.27
C GLY A 167 12.50 -37.68 1.19
N ARG A 168 13.42 -37.41 2.11
CA ARG A 168 13.12 -37.37 3.55
C ARG A 168 12.75 -35.96 3.96
N VAL A 169 11.60 -35.49 3.49
CA VAL A 169 11.08 -34.16 3.82
C VAL A 169 10.65 -34.14 5.29
N MET A 170 11.01 -33.08 6.01
CA MET A 170 10.85 -33.02 7.47
C MET A 170 9.60 -32.26 7.94
N GLN A 171 8.94 -31.51 7.04
CA GLN A 171 7.79 -30.65 7.34
C GLN A 171 6.69 -30.87 6.29
N ASP A 172 5.45 -30.45 6.58
CA ASP A 172 4.39 -30.43 5.57
C ASP A 172 4.45 -29.16 4.70
N TYR A 173 3.80 -29.22 3.53
CA TYR A 173 3.64 -28.10 2.63
C TYR A 173 2.93 -26.91 3.32
N GLY A 174 3.45 -25.70 3.11
CA GLY A 174 2.87 -24.45 3.61
C GLY A 174 3.63 -23.78 4.76
N HIS A 175 4.72 -24.38 5.23
CA HIS A 175 5.64 -23.74 6.18
C HIS A 175 6.44 -22.58 5.53
N TYR A 176 7.43 -22.01 6.23
CA TYR A 176 8.22 -20.86 5.73
C TYR A 176 9.30 -21.33 4.74
N ALA A 177 10.02 -22.38 5.13
CA ALA A 177 10.95 -23.12 4.30
C ALA A 177 10.69 -24.62 4.52
N ASN A 178 11.24 -25.47 3.64
CA ASN A 178 11.18 -26.92 3.82
C ASN A 178 12.58 -27.52 3.91
N ALA A 179 12.75 -28.46 4.83
CA ALA A 179 13.98 -29.20 5.01
C ALA A 179 13.90 -30.63 4.46
N VAL A 180 15.00 -31.09 3.85
CA VAL A 180 15.23 -32.47 3.47
C VAL A 180 16.38 -33.02 4.32
N GLN A 181 16.14 -34.14 4.98
CA GLN A 181 17.18 -34.85 5.71
C GLN A 181 18.10 -35.60 4.72
N VAL A 182 19.39 -35.25 4.74
CA VAL A 182 20.43 -35.83 3.87
C VAL A 182 21.14 -37.00 4.57
N SER A 183 21.34 -36.89 5.89
CA SER A 183 21.91 -37.95 6.72
C SER A 183 21.34 -37.87 8.14
N GLU A 184 21.75 -38.78 9.04
CA GLU A 184 21.27 -38.77 10.45
C GLU A 184 21.51 -37.42 11.13
N ASP A 185 22.67 -36.80 10.88
CA ASP A 185 23.10 -35.57 11.54
C ASP A 185 22.99 -34.32 10.64
N LEU A 186 22.36 -34.43 9.46
CA LEU A 186 22.34 -33.35 8.47
C LEU A 186 20.99 -33.20 7.76
N CYS A 187 20.44 -31.99 7.81
CA CYS A 187 19.37 -31.56 6.93
C CYS A 187 19.77 -30.29 6.16
N ILE A 188 19.14 -30.14 4.99
CA ILE A 188 19.25 -28.94 4.14
C ILE A 188 17.86 -28.33 4.06
N ALA A 189 17.75 -27.04 4.38
CA ALA A 189 16.54 -26.26 4.17
C ALA A 189 16.71 -25.32 2.98
N LEU A 190 15.63 -25.14 2.22
CA LEU A 190 15.60 -24.24 1.07
C LEU A 190 14.42 -23.28 1.22
N SER A 191 14.68 -22.01 0.90
CA SER A 191 13.65 -21.00 0.67
C SER A 191 13.87 -20.35 -0.69
N THR A 192 12.79 -19.99 -1.37
CA THR A 192 12.81 -19.20 -2.59
C THR A 192 11.72 -18.15 -2.54
N ASP A 193 12.10 -16.90 -2.78
CA ASP A 193 11.20 -15.75 -2.76
C ASP A 193 11.81 -14.58 -3.54
N GLY A 194 10.98 -13.61 -3.89
CA GLY A 194 11.37 -12.38 -4.58
C GLY A 194 11.03 -11.11 -3.82
N VAL A 195 11.35 -9.98 -4.43
CA VAL A 195 11.05 -8.65 -3.86
C VAL A 195 9.56 -8.31 -3.99
N GLY A 196 8.91 -8.78 -5.05
CA GLY A 196 7.49 -8.54 -5.31
C GLY A 196 7.19 -7.11 -5.75
N SER A 197 5.97 -6.63 -5.49
CA SER A 197 5.49 -5.34 -6.03
C SER A 197 6.16 -4.09 -5.46
N LYS A 198 7.08 -4.24 -4.50
CA LYS A 198 8.02 -3.20 -4.09
C LYS A 198 8.96 -2.78 -5.23
N MET A 199 9.24 -3.68 -6.19
CA MET A 199 9.99 -3.35 -7.41
C MET A 199 9.37 -2.20 -8.20
N LEU A 200 8.03 -2.07 -8.18
CA LEU A 200 7.35 -0.97 -8.85
C LEU A 200 7.63 0.39 -8.18
N VAL A 201 7.85 0.41 -6.86
CA VAL A 201 8.24 1.63 -6.14
C VAL A 201 9.68 2.01 -6.47
N ALA A 202 10.58 1.02 -6.52
CA ALA A 202 11.98 1.20 -6.92
C ALA A 202 12.07 1.76 -8.34
N GLU A 203 11.27 1.22 -9.26
CA GLU A 203 11.13 1.68 -10.64
C GLU A 203 10.60 3.11 -10.73
N MET A 204 9.54 3.44 -9.99
CA MET A 204 8.98 4.81 -9.94
C MET A 204 9.97 5.83 -9.38
N ALA A 205 10.81 5.42 -8.42
CA ALA A 205 11.81 6.27 -7.79
C ALA A 205 13.14 6.34 -8.57
N GLY A 206 13.38 5.41 -9.49
CA GLY A 206 14.69 5.20 -10.10
C GLY A 206 15.78 4.81 -9.09
N LYS A 207 15.41 4.11 -8.00
CA LYS A 207 16.30 3.72 -6.90
C LYS A 207 16.24 2.22 -6.67
N TYR A 208 17.37 1.54 -6.81
CA TYR A 208 17.48 0.08 -6.72
C TYR A 208 18.54 -0.38 -5.71
N ASP A 209 19.05 0.53 -4.89
CA ASP A 209 20.14 0.32 -3.93
C ASP A 209 19.71 -0.41 -2.65
N THR A 210 18.43 -0.77 -2.52
CA THR A 210 17.90 -1.57 -1.40
C THR A 210 17.22 -2.87 -1.84
N VAL A 211 16.83 -3.03 -3.11
CA VAL A 211 15.98 -4.16 -3.53
C VAL A 211 16.67 -5.52 -3.47
N GLY A 212 17.98 -5.57 -3.69
CA GLY A 212 18.76 -6.80 -3.47
C GLY A 212 18.87 -7.17 -2.00
N PHE A 213 18.83 -6.18 -1.11
CA PHE A 213 18.77 -6.43 0.33
C PHE A 213 17.45 -7.10 0.71
N ASP A 214 16.33 -6.57 0.19
CA ASP A 214 15.00 -7.15 0.37
C ASP A 214 14.94 -8.60 -0.15
N CYS A 215 15.47 -8.85 -1.34
CA CYS A 215 15.48 -10.19 -1.95
C CYS A 215 16.18 -11.23 -1.06
N VAL A 216 17.36 -10.90 -0.54
CA VAL A 216 18.09 -11.79 0.38
C VAL A 216 17.33 -11.94 1.69
N ALA A 217 16.81 -10.84 2.26
CA ALA A 217 16.13 -10.84 3.54
C ALA A 217 14.90 -11.76 3.56
N MET A 218 14.07 -11.70 2.52
CA MET A 218 12.90 -12.56 2.38
C MET A 218 13.26 -14.05 2.49
N ASN A 219 14.33 -14.46 1.81
CA ASN A 219 14.76 -15.85 1.77
C ASN A 219 15.44 -16.32 3.07
N VAL A 220 16.37 -15.53 3.63
CA VAL A 220 17.12 -15.94 4.82
C VAL A 220 16.28 -15.92 6.09
N ASN A 221 15.28 -15.03 6.19
CA ASN A 221 14.38 -14.97 7.34
C ASN A 221 13.40 -16.16 7.37
N ASP A 222 13.04 -16.71 6.20
CA ASP A 222 12.23 -17.92 6.14
C ASP A 222 13.02 -19.17 6.57
N LEU A 223 14.33 -19.21 6.29
CA LEU A 223 15.23 -20.21 6.90
C LEU A 223 15.32 -20.03 8.41
N VAL A 224 15.43 -18.79 8.90
CA VAL A 224 15.41 -18.49 10.34
C VAL A 224 14.13 -19.00 11.01
N SER A 225 12.99 -18.89 10.33
CA SER A 225 11.69 -19.31 10.85
C SER A 225 11.58 -20.82 11.09
N VAL A 226 12.39 -21.62 10.39
CA VAL A 226 12.49 -23.07 10.61
C VAL A 226 13.71 -23.46 11.44
N GLY A 227 14.37 -22.48 12.07
CA GLY A 227 15.57 -22.72 12.86
C GLY A 227 16.77 -23.12 12.01
N MET A 228 16.94 -22.58 10.80
CA MET A 228 18.10 -22.92 9.96
C MET A 228 18.94 -21.67 9.70
N LEU A 229 20.26 -21.78 9.93
CA LEU A 229 21.19 -20.72 9.55
C LEU A 229 21.53 -20.86 8.06
N PRO A 230 21.47 -19.76 7.28
CA PRO A 230 21.79 -19.80 5.87
C PRO A 230 23.29 -20.04 5.67
N ILE A 231 23.65 -20.70 4.57
CA ILE A 231 25.05 -20.96 4.17
C ILE A 231 25.39 -20.43 2.77
N GLY A 232 24.40 -19.99 2.00
CA GLY A 232 24.58 -19.49 0.64
C GLY A 232 23.29 -18.99 0.02
N PHE A 233 23.43 -18.16 -1.02
CA PHE A 233 22.34 -17.53 -1.74
C PHE A 233 22.59 -17.54 -3.26
N VAL A 234 21.53 -17.66 -4.05
CA VAL A 234 21.55 -17.46 -5.51
C VAL A 234 20.43 -16.51 -5.93
N ASP A 235 20.66 -15.72 -6.97
CA ASP A 235 19.69 -14.77 -7.51
C ASP A 235 19.27 -15.08 -8.96
N TYR A 236 18.08 -14.61 -9.32
CA TYR A 236 17.54 -14.60 -10.67
C TYR A 236 17.01 -13.21 -10.98
N LEU A 237 17.66 -12.52 -11.93
CA LEU A 237 17.31 -11.17 -12.36
C LEU A 237 16.71 -11.22 -13.76
N ALA A 238 15.41 -10.99 -13.87
CA ALA A 238 14.72 -10.85 -15.15
C ALA A 238 14.41 -9.38 -15.43
N ALA A 239 14.71 -8.92 -16.64
CA ALA A 239 14.45 -7.55 -17.06
C ALA A 239 13.74 -7.48 -18.41
N GLU A 240 12.98 -6.42 -18.64
CA GLU A 240 12.34 -6.12 -19.93
C GLU A 240 13.38 -5.88 -21.03
N GLU A 241 14.44 -5.15 -20.72
CA GLU A 241 15.54 -4.81 -21.62
C GLU A 241 16.88 -4.82 -20.86
N PRO A 242 18.04 -4.79 -21.54
CA PRO A 242 19.34 -4.76 -20.87
C PRO A 242 19.46 -3.59 -19.89
N LEU A 243 19.83 -3.91 -18.64
CA LEU A 243 19.92 -2.92 -17.58
C LEU A 243 21.19 -2.06 -17.69
N PRO A 244 21.07 -0.74 -17.49
CA PRO A 244 22.19 0.15 -17.26
C PRO A 244 23.14 -0.32 -16.13
N GLU A 245 24.43 0.00 -16.28
CA GLU A 245 25.49 -0.43 -15.32
C GLU A 245 25.25 0.11 -13.90
N ASP A 246 24.69 1.30 -13.77
CA ASP A 246 24.37 1.91 -12.48
C ASP A 246 23.25 1.18 -11.73
N ILE A 247 22.21 0.70 -12.44
CA ILE A 247 21.16 -0.14 -11.85
C ILE A 247 21.74 -1.48 -11.40
N LEU A 248 22.53 -2.14 -12.26
CA LEU A 248 23.19 -3.41 -11.91
C LEU A 248 24.11 -3.25 -10.70
N HIS A 249 24.86 -2.15 -10.63
CA HIS A 249 25.72 -1.83 -9.51
C HIS A 249 24.93 -1.64 -8.20
N GLN A 250 23.81 -0.91 -8.23
CA GLN A 250 22.93 -0.74 -7.07
C GLN A 250 22.36 -2.08 -6.56
N ILE A 251 21.83 -2.91 -7.47
CA ILE A 251 21.30 -4.23 -7.12
C ILE A 251 22.42 -5.11 -6.55
N GLY A 252 23.57 -5.20 -7.23
CA GLY A 252 24.71 -5.99 -6.77
C GLY A 252 25.25 -5.56 -5.41
N GLN A 253 25.35 -4.25 -5.15
CA GLN A 253 25.78 -3.73 -3.85
C GLN A 253 24.81 -4.07 -2.72
N SER A 254 23.51 -3.99 -2.97
CA SER A 254 22.49 -4.31 -1.98
C SER A 254 22.42 -5.81 -1.66
N LEU A 255 22.52 -6.68 -2.68
CA LEU A 255 22.70 -8.13 -2.52
C LEU A 255 23.92 -8.46 -1.65
N LEU A 256 25.08 -7.87 -1.97
CA LEU A 256 26.33 -8.10 -1.24
C LEU A 256 26.21 -7.64 0.22
N SER A 257 25.55 -6.51 0.47
CA SER A 257 25.39 -5.95 1.81
C SER A 257 24.51 -6.85 2.70
N ALA A 258 23.41 -7.38 2.16
CA ALA A 258 22.56 -8.32 2.88
C ALA A 258 23.25 -9.67 3.11
N CYS A 259 23.95 -10.20 2.11
CA CYS A 259 24.71 -11.45 2.27
C CYS A 259 25.81 -11.31 3.33
N ARG A 260 26.49 -10.15 3.39
CA ARG A 260 27.48 -9.84 4.43
C ARG A 260 26.85 -9.83 5.83
N LEU A 261 25.68 -9.21 5.99
CA LEU A 261 24.97 -9.18 7.27
C LEU A 261 24.52 -10.59 7.71
N SER A 262 24.04 -11.40 6.76
CA SER A 262 23.65 -12.80 7.00
C SER A 262 24.87 -13.71 7.26
N GLY A 263 26.07 -13.31 6.82
CA GLY A 263 27.29 -14.10 6.95
C GLY A 263 27.40 -15.20 5.90
N ILE A 264 26.89 -14.97 4.69
CA ILE A 264 26.83 -15.96 3.60
C ILE A 264 27.43 -15.42 2.29
N PRO A 265 27.92 -16.30 1.41
CA PRO A 265 28.30 -15.94 0.04
C PRO A 265 27.09 -15.91 -0.91
N ILE A 266 27.21 -15.09 -1.96
CA ILE A 266 26.42 -15.25 -3.20
C ILE A 266 27.14 -16.33 -4.02
N LEU A 267 26.46 -17.44 -4.30
CA LEU A 267 27.03 -18.61 -4.97
C LEU A 267 27.00 -18.48 -6.50
N GLY A 268 26.14 -17.61 -7.00
CA GLY A 268 25.92 -17.36 -8.42
C GLY A 268 24.51 -16.83 -8.65
N GLY A 269 24.20 -16.52 -9.90
CA GLY A 269 22.87 -16.10 -10.30
C GLY A 269 22.70 -16.21 -11.80
N GLU A 270 21.51 -15.90 -12.27
CA GLU A 270 21.17 -15.92 -13.69
C GLU A 270 20.49 -14.60 -14.08
N THR A 271 20.73 -14.15 -15.32
CA THR A 271 20.14 -12.91 -15.84
C THR A 271 19.40 -13.18 -17.14
N ALA A 272 18.14 -12.76 -17.22
CA ALA A 272 17.28 -12.97 -18.39
C ALA A 272 16.71 -11.65 -18.91
N ILE A 273 16.76 -11.46 -20.23
CA ILE A 273 16.11 -10.34 -20.91
C ILE A 273 14.84 -10.86 -21.61
N LEU A 274 13.68 -10.46 -21.10
CA LEU A 274 12.37 -11.03 -21.44
C LEU A 274 11.36 -9.93 -21.83
N PRO A 275 11.57 -9.22 -22.96
CA PRO A 275 10.80 -8.03 -23.32
C PRO A 275 9.31 -8.29 -23.53
N ASP A 276 8.90 -9.51 -23.89
CA ASP A 276 7.49 -9.85 -24.13
C ASP A 276 6.79 -10.36 -22.85
N MET A 277 7.53 -10.61 -21.77
CA MET A 277 7.00 -11.17 -20.52
C MET A 277 7.09 -10.18 -19.35
N ILE A 278 8.22 -9.48 -19.22
CA ILE A 278 8.48 -8.50 -18.17
C ILE A 278 8.19 -7.12 -18.73
N LYS A 279 7.33 -6.36 -18.04
CA LYS A 279 6.95 -5.00 -18.40
C LYS A 279 6.99 -4.09 -17.18
N GLY A 280 7.67 -2.96 -17.32
CA GLY A 280 7.65 -1.91 -16.30
C GLY A 280 6.31 -1.16 -16.28
N ALA A 281 6.00 -0.53 -15.15
CA ALA A 281 4.87 0.38 -15.00
C ALA A 281 5.21 1.85 -15.36
N SER A 282 6.46 2.26 -15.16
CA SER A 282 6.96 3.64 -15.30
C SER A 282 8.40 3.75 -15.82
N GLY A 283 9.12 2.64 -15.97
CA GLY A 283 10.52 2.52 -16.35
C GLY A 283 10.81 1.10 -16.88
N ILE A 284 12.04 0.62 -16.72
CA ILE A 284 12.41 -0.73 -17.15
C ILE A 284 11.80 -1.73 -16.17
N GLY A 285 11.00 -2.67 -16.69
CA GLY A 285 10.46 -3.76 -15.87
C GLY A 285 11.58 -4.66 -15.36
N ILE A 286 11.59 -4.91 -14.05
CA ILE A 286 12.57 -5.79 -13.39
C ILE A 286 11.83 -6.70 -12.41
N ASP A 287 12.14 -7.99 -12.46
CA ASP A 287 11.82 -8.96 -11.42
C ASP A 287 13.13 -9.51 -10.83
N LEU A 288 13.20 -9.51 -9.50
CA LEU A 288 14.35 -9.99 -8.75
C LEU A 288 13.88 -11.04 -7.76
N ALA A 289 14.28 -12.28 -8.04
CA ALA A 289 14.01 -13.44 -7.20
C ALA A 289 15.33 -14.02 -6.69
N GLY A 290 15.24 -14.79 -5.61
CA GLY A 290 16.39 -15.49 -5.07
C GLY A 290 16.01 -16.79 -4.39
N ALA A 291 17.04 -17.53 -4.00
CA ALA A 291 16.92 -18.70 -3.16
C ALA A 291 18.06 -18.76 -2.16
N ALA A 292 17.74 -19.08 -0.91
CA ALA A 292 18.72 -19.33 0.14
C ALA A 292 18.73 -20.81 0.52
N VAL A 293 19.93 -21.31 0.82
CA VAL A 293 20.13 -22.65 1.38
C VAL A 293 20.60 -22.54 2.82
N GLY A 294 19.98 -23.31 3.70
CA GLY A 294 20.34 -23.46 5.10
C GLY A 294 20.80 -24.88 5.41
N LEU A 295 21.64 -25.01 6.43
CA LEU A 295 22.18 -26.28 6.91
C LEU A 295 21.96 -26.38 8.41
N GLY A 296 21.62 -27.57 8.89
CA GLY A 296 21.52 -27.81 10.32
C GLY A 296 21.43 -29.28 10.66
N HIS A 297 21.39 -29.55 11.96
CA HIS A 297 21.08 -30.88 12.46
C HIS A 297 19.55 -31.08 12.46
N PRO A 298 19.03 -32.27 12.12
CA PRO A 298 17.58 -32.53 12.12
C PRO A 298 16.85 -32.14 13.41
N SER A 299 17.49 -32.29 14.57
CA SER A 299 16.92 -31.91 15.87
C SER A 299 16.88 -30.40 16.15
N GLU A 300 17.53 -29.59 15.32
CA GLU A 300 17.50 -28.12 15.42
C GLU A 300 16.32 -27.50 14.65
N LEU A 301 15.60 -28.31 13.88
CA LEU A 301 14.46 -27.88 13.10
C LEU A 301 13.34 -27.39 14.03
N ILE A 302 12.83 -26.20 13.75
CA ILE A 302 11.70 -25.60 14.43
C ILE A 302 10.50 -25.67 13.48
N ASP A 303 9.50 -26.47 13.84
CA ASP A 303 8.29 -26.66 13.03
C ASP A 303 6.99 -26.27 13.77
N GLY A 304 7.12 -25.70 14.98
CA GLY A 304 6.00 -25.33 15.85
C GLY A 304 5.40 -26.48 16.66
N SER A 305 5.85 -27.73 16.48
CA SER A 305 5.35 -28.90 17.24
C SER A 305 5.56 -28.76 18.75
N ASN A 306 6.65 -28.10 19.15
CA ASN A 306 7.01 -27.83 20.55
C ASN A 306 6.25 -26.66 21.18
N VAL A 307 5.38 -25.94 20.44
CA VAL A 307 4.58 -24.86 21.01
C VAL A 307 3.59 -25.40 22.04
N GLU A 308 3.62 -24.86 23.25
CA GLU A 308 2.85 -25.31 24.41
C GLU A 308 1.98 -24.19 25.00
N ASN A 309 0.96 -24.58 25.77
CA ASN A 309 0.12 -23.63 26.48
C ASN A 309 0.94 -22.88 27.54
N GLY A 310 0.87 -21.55 27.52
CA GLY A 310 1.63 -20.67 28.41
C GLY A 310 2.99 -20.22 27.86
N ASP A 311 3.39 -20.69 26.69
CA ASP A 311 4.58 -20.16 26.00
C ASP A 311 4.46 -18.66 25.80
N ALA A 312 5.58 -17.96 25.99
CA ALA A 312 5.67 -16.53 25.78
C ALA A 312 5.83 -16.22 24.28
N ILE A 313 5.14 -15.16 23.83
CA ILE A 313 5.21 -14.65 22.46
C ILE A 313 6.01 -13.34 22.50
N LEU A 314 7.16 -13.33 21.82
CA LEU A 314 8.04 -12.17 21.72
C LEU A 314 8.02 -11.65 20.28
N GLY A 315 8.01 -10.33 20.11
CA GLY A 315 8.13 -9.66 18.81
C GLY A 315 9.46 -8.96 18.67
N VAL A 316 10.00 -8.92 17.45
CA VAL A 316 11.14 -8.08 17.07
C VAL A 316 10.69 -7.06 16.05
N SER A 317 11.08 -5.81 16.26
CA SER A 317 10.76 -4.67 15.40
C SER A 317 11.05 -4.95 13.92
N SER A 318 10.16 -4.45 13.06
CA SER A 318 10.36 -4.42 11.62
C SER A 318 11.13 -3.15 11.20
N ASN A 319 11.25 -2.90 9.91
CA ASN A 319 11.83 -1.66 9.37
C ASN A 319 10.86 -1.14 8.30
N GLY A 320 9.74 -0.58 8.76
CA GLY A 320 8.62 -0.25 7.90
C GLY A 320 7.91 -1.48 7.31
N ILE A 321 7.39 -1.34 6.09
CA ILE A 321 6.49 -2.33 5.45
C ILE A 321 7.21 -3.63 5.00
N HIS A 322 8.55 -3.63 5.00
CA HIS A 322 9.38 -4.72 4.43
C HIS A 322 9.16 -4.90 2.92
N SER A 323 8.80 -6.11 2.46
CA SER A 323 8.60 -6.43 1.03
C SER A 323 7.21 -7.02 0.74
N ASN A 324 6.24 -6.84 1.65
CA ASN A 324 4.89 -7.44 1.54
C ASN A 324 3.79 -6.38 1.65
N GLY A 325 2.60 -6.64 1.10
CA GLY A 325 1.48 -5.69 1.14
C GLY A 325 1.61 -4.48 0.21
N PHE A 326 2.69 -4.41 -0.59
CA PHE A 326 3.01 -3.26 -1.45
C PHE A 326 1.94 -2.98 -2.51
N THR A 327 1.17 -3.96 -2.95
CA THR A 327 0.08 -3.70 -3.90
C THR A 327 -0.99 -2.79 -3.31
N LEU A 328 -1.38 -3.03 -2.06
CA LEU A 328 -2.33 -2.18 -1.33
C LEU A 328 -1.67 -0.86 -0.93
N ALA A 329 -0.50 -0.92 -0.28
CA ALA A 329 0.19 0.29 0.17
C ALA A 329 0.44 1.29 -0.98
N ARG A 330 0.92 0.80 -2.12
CA ARG A 330 1.16 1.59 -3.33
C ARG A 330 -0.11 2.25 -3.85
N LYS A 331 -1.21 1.50 -3.95
CA LYS A 331 -2.49 2.04 -4.45
C LYS A 331 -3.10 3.06 -3.50
N VAL A 332 -2.98 2.84 -2.19
CA VAL A 332 -3.52 3.73 -1.15
C VAL A 332 -2.70 5.02 -1.09
N ILE A 333 -1.38 4.93 -1.01
CA ILE A 333 -0.49 6.10 -0.94
C ILE A 333 -0.55 6.91 -2.23
N PHE A 334 -0.40 6.28 -3.40
CA PHE A 334 -0.38 7.01 -4.68
C PHE A 334 -1.75 7.46 -5.17
N ALA A 335 -2.83 7.15 -4.45
CA ALA A 335 -4.12 7.82 -4.65
C ALA A 335 -4.10 9.28 -4.18
N GLN A 336 -3.19 9.63 -3.25
CA GLN A 336 -3.13 10.95 -2.62
C GLN A 336 -1.77 11.65 -2.75
N MET A 337 -0.69 10.89 -2.86
CA MET A 337 0.69 11.38 -2.89
C MET A 337 1.41 10.97 -4.18
N LYS A 338 2.55 11.59 -4.45
CA LYS A 338 3.52 11.21 -5.48
C LYS A 338 4.77 10.61 -4.83
N ILE A 339 5.58 9.92 -5.64
CA ILE A 339 6.83 9.28 -5.20
C ILE A 339 7.84 10.26 -4.58
N ASP A 340 7.76 11.54 -4.97
CA ASP A 340 8.63 12.61 -4.51
C ASP A 340 8.04 13.50 -3.40
N ASP A 341 6.79 13.27 -3.01
CA ASP A 341 6.18 14.01 -1.90
C ASP A 341 6.78 13.56 -0.56
N GLU A 342 6.55 14.35 0.50
CA GLU A 342 6.93 14.02 1.87
C GLU A 342 5.71 13.63 2.69
N PHE A 343 5.87 12.60 3.52
CA PHE A 343 4.88 12.23 4.52
C PHE A 343 4.77 13.30 5.61
N PRO A 344 3.68 13.31 6.41
CA PRO A 344 3.52 14.26 7.52
C PRO A 344 4.66 14.27 8.55
N TRP A 345 5.44 13.19 8.64
CA TRP A 345 6.62 13.07 9.52
C TRP A 345 7.94 13.50 8.84
N GLY A 346 7.92 14.02 7.62
CA GLY A 346 9.07 14.62 6.94
C GLY A 346 9.96 13.65 6.15
N THR A 347 9.59 12.38 6.03
CA THR A 347 10.29 11.42 5.16
C THR A 347 9.69 11.42 3.76
N LYS A 348 10.53 11.39 2.73
CA LYS A 348 10.10 11.25 1.34
C LYS A 348 9.39 9.92 1.10
N VAL A 349 8.32 9.90 0.29
CA VAL A 349 7.54 8.67 0.02
C VAL A 349 8.43 7.54 -0.52
N SER A 350 9.32 7.84 -1.46
CA SER A 350 10.29 6.86 -1.98
C SER A 350 11.19 6.30 -0.90
N ASP A 351 11.73 7.14 -0.01
CA ASP A 351 12.70 6.71 0.99
C ASP A 351 12.04 5.85 2.07
N GLU A 352 10.83 6.20 2.51
CA GLU A 352 10.05 5.41 3.46
C GLU A 352 9.66 4.05 2.90
N LEU A 353 9.13 4.01 1.67
CA LEU A 353 8.67 2.77 1.04
C LEU A 353 9.82 1.88 0.56
N LEU A 354 11.03 2.42 0.37
CA LEU A 354 12.21 1.65 -0.01
C LEU A 354 13.13 1.30 1.17
N ARG A 355 12.71 1.57 2.42
CA ARG A 355 13.40 1.05 3.62
C ARG A 355 13.61 -0.46 3.47
N PRO A 356 14.85 -0.97 3.63
CA PRO A 356 15.14 -2.37 3.40
C PRO A 356 14.52 -3.26 4.48
N THR A 357 14.07 -4.45 4.10
CA THR A 357 13.56 -5.50 5.00
C THR A 357 14.62 -5.86 6.03
N ARG A 358 14.23 -6.04 7.30
CA ARG A 358 15.16 -6.39 8.39
C ARG A 358 15.64 -7.84 8.22
N ILE A 359 16.92 -8.11 8.44
CA ILE A 359 17.48 -9.48 8.44
C ILE A 359 17.61 -9.99 9.87
N TYR A 360 17.00 -11.14 10.16
CA TYR A 360 16.93 -11.72 11.50
C TYR A 360 17.93 -12.86 11.74
N VAL A 361 18.82 -13.16 10.79
CA VAL A 361 19.88 -14.17 10.95
C VAL A 361 20.75 -13.92 12.20
N PRO A 362 21.17 -12.67 12.53
CA PRO A 362 21.91 -12.40 13.76
C PRO A 362 21.13 -12.77 15.04
N HIS A 363 19.81 -12.63 15.03
CA HIS A 363 18.95 -12.91 16.19
C HIS A 363 18.90 -14.40 16.50
N LEU A 364 18.67 -15.24 15.47
CA LEU A 364 18.70 -16.69 15.65
C LEU A 364 20.07 -17.16 16.14
N ARG A 365 21.16 -16.60 15.59
CA ARG A 365 22.53 -16.91 16.02
C ARG A 365 22.73 -16.55 17.50
N ALA A 366 22.34 -15.36 17.91
CA ALA A 366 22.48 -14.91 19.30
C ALA A 366 21.66 -15.76 20.28
N LEU A 367 20.40 -16.09 19.94
CA LEU A 367 19.56 -16.98 20.76
C LEU A 367 20.19 -18.37 20.93
N ARG A 368 20.73 -18.94 19.85
CA ARG A 368 21.43 -20.23 19.87
C ARG A 368 22.70 -20.20 20.71
N GLU A 369 23.53 -19.19 20.54
CA GLU A 369 24.78 -19.02 21.30
C GLU A 369 24.53 -18.92 22.80
N LYS A 370 23.37 -18.36 23.19
CA LYS A 370 22.94 -18.24 24.59
C LYS A 370 22.20 -19.48 25.10
N GLY A 371 21.95 -20.47 24.24
CA GLY A 371 21.27 -21.71 24.60
C GLY A 371 19.77 -21.54 24.90
N VAL A 372 19.14 -20.47 24.39
CA VAL A 372 17.71 -20.23 24.60
C VAL A 372 16.91 -21.31 23.87
N LYS A 373 15.98 -21.96 24.58
CA LYS A 373 15.07 -22.94 23.98
C LYS A 373 13.99 -22.21 23.17
N LEU A 374 13.78 -22.67 21.93
CA LEU A 374 12.84 -22.08 20.98
C LEU A 374 11.75 -23.10 20.67
N HIS A 375 10.49 -22.67 20.75
CA HIS A 375 9.33 -23.49 20.42
C HIS A 375 8.74 -23.15 19.04
N GLY A 376 8.87 -21.89 18.61
CA GLY A 376 8.40 -21.44 17.30
C GLY A 376 9.05 -20.14 16.87
N ILE A 377 9.17 -19.93 15.56
CA ILE A 377 9.58 -18.65 14.97
C ILE A 377 8.69 -18.37 13.77
N ALA A 378 8.17 -17.15 13.68
CA ALA A 378 7.31 -16.72 12.58
C ALA A 378 7.86 -15.42 11.96
N HIS A 379 8.28 -15.48 10.70
CA HIS A 379 8.60 -14.31 9.90
C HIS A 379 7.31 -13.68 9.36
N ILE A 380 7.01 -12.46 9.83
CA ILE A 380 5.76 -11.75 9.54
C ILE A 380 5.89 -11.07 8.17
N THR A 381 5.29 -11.70 7.16
CA THR A 381 5.38 -11.35 5.73
C THR A 381 3.97 -11.19 5.13
N GLY A 382 3.74 -11.60 3.87
CA GLY A 382 2.40 -11.62 3.29
C GLY A 382 1.42 -12.42 4.15
N SER A 383 0.17 -11.99 4.20
CA SER A 383 -0.85 -12.44 5.16
C SER A 383 -0.63 -12.01 6.63
N GLY A 384 0.38 -11.17 6.90
CA GLY A 384 0.61 -10.52 8.19
C GLY A 384 0.70 -11.50 9.36
N PHE A 385 -0.01 -11.19 10.44
CA PHE A 385 0.00 -12.00 11.68
C PHE A 385 -0.62 -13.39 11.52
N LYS A 386 -1.37 -13.66 10.42
CA LYS A 386 -1.83 -15.04 10.12
C LYS A 386 -0.66 -16.00 9.91
N LYS A 387 0.55 -15.49 9.61
CA LYS A 387 1.76 -16.33 9.50
C LYS A 387 2.00 -17.16 10.76
N ILE A 388 1.69 -16.64 11.95
CA ILE A 388 1.83 -17.37 13.23
C ILE A 388 1.03 -18.68 13.22
N LEU A 389 -0.11 -18.73 12.55
CA LEU A 389 -0.97 -19.93 12.43
C LEU A 389 -0.31 -21.08 11.67
N ARG A 390 0.79 -20.84 10.95
CA ARG A 390 1.59 -21.89 10.32
C ARG A 390 2.35 -22.77 11.32
N LEU A 391 2.54 -22.30 12.55
CA LEU A 391 3.28 -23.03 13.59
C LEU A 391 2.44 -24.13 14.24
N LYS A 392 1.22 -23.79 14.67
CA LYS A 392 0.34 -24.73 15.37
C LYS A 392 -1.11 -24.24 15.32
N ALA A 393 -2.04 -25.18 15.30
CA ALA A 393 -3.43 -24.90 15.65
C ALA A 393 -3.52 -24.66 17.16
N ALA A 394 -3.32 -23.40 17.57
CA ALA A 394 -3.44 -22.91 18.93
C ALA A 394 -3.96 -21.46 18.90
N ARG A 395 -4.38 -20.95 20.05
CA ARG A 395 -4.75 -19.54 20.16
C ARG A 395 -3.54 -18.72 20.61
N PHE A 396 -3.10 -17.79 19.78
CA PHE A 396 -2.01 -16.88 20.10
C PHE A 396 -2.60 -15.56 20.61
N ARG A 397 -2.49 -15.28 21.91
CA ARG A 397 -3.02 -14.04 22.51
C ARG A 397 -1.94 -12.99 22.59
N ILE A 398 -2.12 -11.96 21.79
CA ILE A 398 -1.31 -10.74 21.77
C ILE A 398 -2.01 -9.72 22.68
N THR A 399 -1.58 -9.66 23.93
CA THR A 399 -2.15 -8.81 25.00
C THR A 399 -1.48 -7.46 25.08
N SER A 400 -0.29 -7.31 24.49
CA SER A 400 0.45 -6.06 24.36
C SER A 400 0.98 -5.93 22.95
N PHE A 401 1.14 -4.68 22.49
CA PHE A 401 1.65 -4.37 21.18
C PHE A 401 2.50 -3.11 21.23
N PRO A 402 3.61 -3.03 20.47
CA PRO A 402 4.40 -1.82 20.39
C PRO A 402 3.61 -0.65 19.76
N GLU A 403 4.14 0.55 19.90
CA GLU A 403 3.66 1.69 19.12
C GLU A 403 3.86 1.40 17.62
N ILE A 404 2.80 1.57 16.84
CA ILE A 404 2.82 1.30 15.41
C ILE A 404 3.50 2.45 14.68
N GLU A 405 4.47 2.15 13.81
CA GLU A 405 5.16 3.14 13.00
C GLU A 405 4.17 3.98 12.16
N PRO A 406 4.40 5.29 11.97
CA PRO A 406 3.46 6.21 11.32
C PRO A 406 2.96 5.77 9.95
N VAL A 407 3.77 5.04 9.17
CA VAL A 407 3.40 4.56 7.83
C VAL A 407 2.16 3.66 7.85
N PHE A 408 2.00 2.81 8.87
CA PHE A 408 0.84 1.92 8.96
C PHE A 408 -0.40 2.67 9.41
N SER A 409 -0.28 3.56 10.41
CA SER A 409 -1.39 4.42 10.84
C SER A 409 -1.85 5.31 9.69
N TYR A 410 -0.91 5.87 8.92
CA TYR A 410 -1.22 6.66 7.74
C TYR A 410 -1.97 5.84 6.69
N LEU A 411 -1.48 4.63 6.34
CA LEU A 411 -2.17 3.72 5.42
C LEU A 411 -3.59 3.39 5.87
N GLN A 412 -3.77 3.09 7.16
CA GLN A 412 -5.05 2.78 7.78
C GLN A 412 -6.03 3.95 7.64
N GLU A 413 -5.59 5.16 7.99
CA GLU A 413 -6.40 6.38 7.95
C GLU A 413 -6.79 6.77 6.53
N ILE A 414 -5.81 6.87 5.62
CA ILE A 414 -6.07 7.38 4.26
C ILE A 414 -6.80 6.36 3.38
N GLY A 415 -6.59 5.07 3.64
CA GLY A 415 -7.26 3.97 2.94
C GLY A 415 -8.58 3.54 3.59
N GLN A 416 -8.90 4.07 4.79
CA GLN A 416 -10.02 3.62 5.62
C GLN A 416 -10.01 2.09 5.77
N ILE A 417 -8.83 1.53 6.05
CA ILE A 417 -8.60 0.09 6.10
C ILE A 417 -9.00 -0.40 7.48
N GLU A 418 -9.81 -1.46 7.55
CA GLU A 418 -10.17 -2.12 8.81
C GLU A 418 -8.92 -2.70 9.50
N TRP A 419 -8.85 -2.63 10.83
CA TRP A 419 -7.72 -3.19 11.59
C TRP A 419 -7.46 -4.66 11.27
N LYS A 420 -8.52 -5.44 11.07
CA LYS A 420 -8.41 -6.85 10.68
C LYS A 420 -7.60 -7.02 9.38
N GLU A 421 -7.86 -6.18 8.39
CA GLU A 421 -7.16 -6.19 7.10
C GLU A 421 -5.72 -5.69 7.23
N MET A 422 -5.48 -4.68 8.08
CA MET A 422 -4.13 -4.19 8.38
C MET A 422 -3.25 -5.32 8.94
N PHE A 423 -3.72 -6.03 9.98
CA PHE A 423 -2.99 -7.14 10.61
C PHE A 423 -2.93 -8.41 9.75
N SER A 424 -3.82 -8.58 8.78
CA SER A 424 -3.74 -9.67 7.81
C SER A 424 -2.97 -9.32 6.55
N THR A 425 -2.44 -8.09 6.40
CA THR A 425 -1.69 -7.68 5.20
C THR A 425 -0.26 -7.27 5.53
N PHE A 426 -0.09 -6.56 6.64
CA PHE A 426 1.17 -5.91 7.01
C PHE A 426 1.76 -6.50 8.29
N ASN A 427 3.05 -6.21 8.51
CA ASN A 427 3.78 -6.62 9.70
C ASN A 427 3.50 -5.75 10.94
N MET A 428 2.84 -4.60 10.75
CA MET A 428 2.41 -3.69 11.83
C MET A 428 3.54 -3.33 12.81
N SER A 429 4.77 -3.15 12.31
CA SER A 429 5.99 -2.83 13.08
C SER A 429 6.68 -4.03 13.77
N VAL A 430 6.18 -5.26 13.59
CA VAL A 430 6.80 -6.49 14.11
C VAL A 430 7.12 -7.43 12.95
N GLY A 431 8.40 -7.60 12.62
CA GLY A 431 8.81 -8.42 11.48
C GLY A 431 9.14 -9.87 11.81
N LEU A 432 9.42 -10.16 13.09
CA LEU A 432 9.68 -11.52 13.57
C LEU A 432 8.92 -11.75 14.87
N VAL A 433 8.29 -12.92 15.00
CA VAL A 433 7.74 -13.42 16.26
C VAL A 433 8.53 -14.65 16.68
N VAL A 434 8.91 -14.71 17.95
CA VAL A 434 9.64 -15.82 18.57
C VAL A 434 8.82 -16.34 19.73
N ILE A 435 8.60 -17.65 19.77
CA ILE A 435 7.85 -18.35 20.81
C ILE A 435 8.82 -19.19 21.63
N VAL A 436 8.80 -18.97 22.94
CA VAL A 436 9.71 -19.61 23.90
C VAL A 436 8.93 -20.09 25.13
N PRO A 437 9.46 -21.08 25.87
CA PRO A 437 8.94 -21.41 27.19
C PRO A 437 8.83 -20.17 28.08
N SER A 438 7.83 -20.14 28.94
CA SER A 438 7.57 -19.01 29.85
C SER A 438 8.79 -18.61 30.69
N GLU A 439 9.61 -19.59 31.09
CA GLU A 439 10.83 -19.42 31.88
C GLU A 439 12.02 -18.84 31.09
N GLU A 440 12.03 -19.01 29.77
CA GLU A 440 13.06 -18.49 28.86
C GLU A 440 12.77 -17.05 28.41
N LYS A 441 11.52 -16.59 28.58
CA LYS A 441 11.03 -15.28 28.15
C LYS A 441 12.02 -14.13 28.41
N GLU A 442 12.43 -13.96 29.66
CA GLU A 442 13.29 -12.85 30.08
C GLU A 442 14.71 -12.95 29.49
N ALA A 443 15.21 -14.18 29.31
CA ALA A 443 16.51 -14.40 28.68
C ALA A 443 16.45 -14.10 27.18
N ALA A 444 15.44 -14.66 26.50
CA ALA A 444 15.20 -14.44 25.07
C ALA A 444 15.00 -12.95 24.76
N LEU A 445 14.14 -12.26 25.52
CA LEU A 445 13.85 -10.85 25.32
C LEU A 445 15.12 -9.99 25.46
N ARG A 446 15.94 -10.23 26.49
CA ARG A 446 17.23 -9.50 26.63
C ARG A 446 18.15 -9.73 25.44
N VAL A 447 18.29 -10.95 24.96
CA VAL A 447 19.16 -11.28 23.81
C VAL A 447 18.68 -10.60 22.54
N LEU A 448 17.37 -10.60 22.28
CA LEU A 448 16.78 -9.93 21.13
C LEU A 448 16.96 -8.40 21.23
N SER A 449 16.72 -7.83 22.43
CA SER A 449 16.89 -6.40 22.70
C SER A 449 18.32 -5.86 22.61
N GLU A 450 19.34 -6.73 22.61
CA GLU A 450 20.73 -6.31 22.33
C GLU A 450 20.95 -5.98 20.84
N LEU A 451 20.10 -6.49 19.95
CA LEU A 451 20.21 -6.32 18.50
C LEU A 451 19.17 -5.34 17.95
N ASP A 452 17.93 -5.45 18.42
CA ASP A 452 16.79 -4.67 17.94
C ASP A 452 15.73 -4.47 19.02
N GLU A 453 14.92 -3.41 18.86
CA GLU A 453 13.75 -3.25 19.73
C GLU A 453 12.87 -4.50 19.65
N SER A 454 12.56 -5.02 20.83
CA SER A 454 11.88 -6.30 20.99
C SER A 454 10.87 -6.19 22.12
N TYR A 455 9.76 -6.91 22.00
CA TYR A 455 8.56 -6.69 22.80
C TYR A 455 8.02 -8.00 23.33
N ASP A 456 7.54 -7.97 24.57
CA ASP A 456 6.69 -9.02 25.12
C ASP A 456 5.26 -8.82 24.63
N LEU A 457 4.82 -9.65 23.70
CA LEU A 457 3.53 -9.48 23.03
C LEU A 457 2.39 -10.19 23.75
N GLY A 458 2.68 -11.31 24.42
CA GLY A 458 1.67 -12.10 25.12
C GLY A 458 2.03 -13.56 25.22
N PHE A 459 1.04 -14.46 25.06
CA PHE A 459 1.21 -15.88 25.34
C PHE A 459 0.31 -16.78 24.49
N VAL A 460 0.67 -18.07 24.43
CA VAL A 460 -0.10 -19.10 23.73
C VAL A 460 -1.13 -19.73 24.67
N GLU A 461 -2.35 -19.92 24.17
CA GLU A 461 -3.41 -20.72 24.78
C GLU A 461 -3.73 -21.94 23.92
N GLU A 462 -4.04 -23.05 24.58
CA GLU A 462 -4.57 -24.24 23.89
C GLU A 462 -5.94 -23.96 23.27
N ALA A 463 -6.14 -24.39 22.02
CA ALA A 463 -7.40 -24.25 21.30
C ALA A 463 -7.55 -25.33 20.22
N ASP A 464 -8.80 -25.70 19.90
CA ASP A 464 -9.12 -26.67 18.84
C ASP A 464 -8.91 -26.09 17.42
N ARG A 465 -8.95 -24.76 17.30
CA ARG A 465 -8.73 -24.03 16.05
C ARG A 465 -7.65 -22.99 16.26
N GLY A 466 -6.81 -22.80 15.24
CA GLY A 466 -5.82 -21.75 15.24
C GLY A 466 -6.48 -20.37 15.18
N SER A 467 -6.12 -19.46 16.08
CA SER A 467 -6.47 -18.05 15.93
C SER A 467 -5.39 -17.15 16.53
N VAL A 468 -5.27 -15.92 16.02
CA VAL A 468 -4.43 -14.87 16.59
C VAL A 468 -5.35 -13.76 17.08
N VAL A 469 -5.37 -13.54 18.40
CA VAL A 469 -6.20 -12.54 19.07
C VAL A 469 -5.31 -11.36 19.46
N ILE A 470 -5.54 -10.20 18.86
CA ILE A 470 -4.78 -8.97 19.07
C ILE A 470 -5.65 -8.01 19.87
N GLU A 471 -5.57 -8.13 21.18
CA GLU A 471 -6.49 -7.48 22.13
C GLU A 471 -6.45 -5.95 22.08
N PRO A 472 -5.26 -5.29 21.98
CA PRO A 472 -5.22 -3.82 21.93
C PRO A 472 -5.96 -3.19 20.75
N TYR A 473 -6.25 -3.97 19.70
CA TYR A 473 -6.93 -3.52 18.48
C TYR A 473 -8.25 -4.25 18.22
N GLU A 474 -8.71 -5.09 19.16
CA GLU A 474 -9.95 -5.88 19.03
C GLU A 474 -10.01 -6.73 17.74
N VAL A 475 -8.87 -7.28 17.31
CA VAL A 475 -8.76 -8.09 16.09
C VAL A 475 -8.65 -9.57 16.42
N GLU A 476 -9.41 -10.41 15.73
CA GLU A 476 -9.21 -11.85 15.68
C GLU A 476 -9.00 -12.33 14.24
N LEU A 477 -7.88 -13.02 14.02
CA LEU A 477 -7.49 -13.64 12.76
C LEU A 477 -7.61 -15.16 12.88
N GLU A 478 -8.22 -15.78 11.87
CA GLU A 478 -8.43 -17.23 11.75
C GLU A 478 -7.78 -17.77 10.48
#